data_AF-A0A641RBR1-F1
#
_entry.id   AF-A0A641RBR1-F1
#
_cell.length_a   1.000
_cell.length_b   1.000
_cell.length_c   1.000
_cell.angle_alpha   90.00
_cell.angle_beta   90.00
_cell.angle_gamma   90.00
#
_symmetry.space_group_name_H-M   'P 1'
#
loop_
_entity.id
_entity.type
_entity.pdbx_description
1 polymer ?
#
loop_
_entity_poly.entity_id
_entity_poly.type
_entity_poly.pdbx_seq_one_letter_code
_entity_poly.pdbx_strand_id
1 'polypeptide(L)'
;NMENAKTIPVIAVTARVDDDNEYLSGGFSGCIHKPFSMEELINTVAQVIGEKDRKEYAPDFSLILSGEDNREEMLALFIEESRKDLAALTAALDRQDKEAAASILHKNLPLWETVRLDFPLSHLRELVTEPATEWTNRQSMEMRDIIRAVEKLIVYAEKYGRKAYENNPDY
;
A
#
# COMPACT_ATOMS: atom_id res chain seq x y z
N ASN A 1 -14.58 1.47 -19.40
CA ASN A 1 -13.65 2.23 -18.53
C ASN A 1 -14.27 3.48 -17.86
N MET A 2 -15.60 3.64 -17.83
CA MET A 2 -16.29 4.78 -17.17
C MET A 2 -17.15 4.37 -15.96
N GLU A 3 -17.24 3.07 -15.65
CA GLU A 3 -18.18 2.58 -14.63
C GLU A 3 -17.63 2.69 -13.20
N ASN A 4 -16.30 2.64 -13.01
CA ASN A 4 -15.69 2.84 -11.68
C ASN A 4 -15.61 4.30 -11.23
N ALA A 5 -15.69 5.27 -12.15
CA ALA A 5 -15.59 6.70 -11.84
C ALA A 5 -16.75 7.20 -10.96
N LYS A 6 -17.90 6.51 -10.96
CA LYS A 6 -19.08 6.85 -10.16
C LYS A 6 -18.98 6.47 -8.67
N THR A 7 -17.93 5.75 -8.27
CA THR A 7 -17.76 5.26 -6.88
C THR A 7 -16.70 6.02 -6.08
N ILE A 8 -16.01 6.97 -6.72
CA ILE A 8 -15.00 7.78 -6.07
C ILE A 8 -15.72 8.97 -5.41
N PRO A 9 -15.68 9.10 -4.08
CA PRO A 9 -16.30 10.25 -3.43
C PRO A 9 -15.52 11.53 -3.78
N VAL A 10 -16.25 12.60 -4.11
CA VAL A 10 -15.69 13.89 -4.51
C VAL A 10 -16.10 14.95 -3.50
N ILE A 11 -15.14 15.71 -2.97
CA ILE A 11 -15.37 16.79 -2.00
C ILE A 11 -15.17 18.12 -2.70
N ALA A 12 -16.15 19.02 -2.59
CA ALA A 12 -16.04 20.39 -3.08
C ALA A 12 -15.17 21.22 -2.14
N VAL A 13 -14.27 22.05 -2.69
CA VAL A 13 -13.50 23.02 -1.91
C VAL A 13 -13.82 24.43 -2.40
N THR A 14 -14.53 25.22 -1.59
CA THR A 14 -15.12 26.49 -2.01
C THR A 14 -14.61 27.67 -1.20
N ALA A 15 -14.66 28.87 -1.77
CA ALA A 15 -14.43 30.13 -1.05
C ALA A 15 -15.76 30.89 -0.81
N ARG A 16 -16.88 30.30 -1.24
CA ARG A 16 -18.21 30.88 -1.13
C ARG A 16 -18.90 30.35 0.11
N VAL A 17 -19.49 31.25 0.89
CA VAL A 17 -20.22 30.95 2.13
C VAL A 17 -21.65 30.42 1.87
N ASP A 18 -21.91 29.92 0.67
CA ASP A 18 -23.22 29.41 0.26
C ASP A 18 -23.54 28.07 0.96
N ASP A 19 -24.82 27.67 0.94
CA ASP A 19 -25.33 26.48 1.64
C ASP A 19 -24.72 25.17 1.08
N ASP A 20 -24.17 24.34 1.97
CA ASP A 20 -23.58 23.02 1.66
C ASP A 20 -24.54 22.12 0.86
N ASN A 21 -25.85 22.32 1.02
CA ASN A 21 -26.89 21.57 0.32
C ASN A 21 -26.80 21.67 -1.21
N GLU A 22 -26.28 22.77 -1.76
CA GLU A 22 -26.16 22.93 -3.22
C GLU A 22 -25.10 21.97 -3.78
N TYR A 23 -23.97 21.81 -3.08
CA TYR A 23 -22.91 20.89 -3.49
C TYR A 23 -23.32 19.43 -3.32
N LEU A 24 -23.98 19.09 -2.21
CA LEU A 24 -24.49 17.75 -1.98
C LEU A 24 -25.54 17.35 -3.04
N SER A 25 -26.46 18.26 -3.37
CA SER A 25 -27.46 18.05 -4.42
C SER A 25 -26.84 17.97 -5.81
N GLY A 26 -25.69 18.61 -6.02
CA GLY A 26 -24.89 18.53 -7.24
C GLY A 26 -24.09 17.23 -7.41
N GLY A 27 -24.17 16.31 -6.46
CA GLY A 27 -23.50 14.99 -6.51
C GLY A 27 -22.12 14.96 -5.85
N PHE A 28 -21.72 16.00 -5.12
CA PHE A 28 -20.55 15.94 -4.24
C PHE A 28 -20.87 15.14 -2.99
N SER A 29 -19.87 14.46 -2.45
CA SER A 29 -19.98 13.67 -1.23
C SER A 29 -19.73 14.50 0.04
N GLY A 30 -19.22 15.74 -0.11
CA GLY A 30 -19.00 16.69 0.98
C GLY A 30 -18.51 18.05 0.47
N CYS A 31 -18.38 19.04 1.35
CA CYS A 31 -17.93 20.40 1.06
C CYS A 31 -16.95 20.89 2.14
N ILE A 32 -15.92 21.64 1.76
CA ILE A 32 -14.96 22.32 2.65
C ILE A 32 -14.89 23.80 2.26
N HIS A 33 -15.06 24.69 3.24
CA HIS A 33 -15.01 26.13 3.04
C HIS A 33 -13.61 26.69 3.32
N LYS A 34 -13.12 27.58 2.45
CA LYS A 34 -11.85 28.28 2.66
C LYS A 34 -12.06 29.56 3.47
N PRO A 35 -11.12 29.89 4.38
CA PRO A 35 -9.95 29.10 4.76
C PRO A 35 -10.34 27.92 5.68
N PHE A 36 -9.74 26.74 5.45
CA PHE A 36 -9.93 25.54 6.28
C PHE A 36 -8.64 25.15 7.00
N SER A 37 -8.78 24.44 8.12
CA SER A 37 -7.66 23.82 8.84
C SER A 37 -7.33 22.41 8.32
N MET A 38 -6.15 21.89 8.66
CA MET A 38 -5.81 20.49 8.35
C MET A 38 -6.72 19.49 9.08
N GLU A 39 -7.15 19.83 10.30
CA GLU A 39 -8.11 19.02 11.06
C GLU A 39 -9.47 18.96 10.37
N GLU A 40 -9.96 20.09 9.86
CA GLU A 40 -11.21 20.18 9.12
C GLU A 40 -11.17 19.38 7.81
N LEU A 41 -10.04 19.42 7.09
CA LEU A 41 -9.82 18.58 5.92
C LEU A 41 -9.88 17.09 6.26
N ILE A 42 -9.16 16.66 7.31
CA ILE A 42 -9.11 15.26 7.73
C ILE A 42 -10.50 14.78 8.17
N ASN A 43 -11.21 15.57 8.99
CA ASN A 43 -12.54 15.23 9.47
C ASN A 43 -13.54 15.12 8.33
N THR A 44 -13.51 16.05 7.37
CA THR A 44 -14.43 16.02 6.23
C THR A 44 -14.15 14.80 5.35
N VAL A 45 -12.88 14.51 5.06
CA VAL A 45 -12.49 13.30 4.33
C VAL A 45 -12.97 12.05 5.06
N ALA A 46 -12.77 11.96 6.38
CA ALA A 46 -13.18 10.82 7.21
C ALA A 46 -14.71 10.62 7.20
N GLN A 47 -15.50 11.69 7.30
CA GLN A 47 -16.96 11.62 7.20
C GLN A 47 -17.42 11.13 5.83
N VAL A 48 -16.78 11.61 4.76
CA VAL A 48 -17.14 11.28 3.37
C VAL A 48 -16.79 9.85 2.99
N ILE A 49 -15.64 9.34 3.45
CA ILE A 49 -15.26 7.94 3.21
C ILE A 49 -15.98 6.98 4.17
N GLY A 50 -16.63 7.52 5.22
CA GLY A 50 -17.17 6.80 6.36
C GLY A 50 -16.08 6.12 7.20
N GLU A 51 -16.47 5.47 8.30
CA GLU A 51 -15.74 4.27 8.73
C GLU A 51 -15.98 3.20 7.65
N LYS A 52 -15.38 3.39 6.47
CA LYS A 52 -15.19 2.27 5.55
C LYS A 52 -14.47 1.25 6.39
N ASP A 53 -15.15 0.12 6.69
CA ASP A 53 -14.54 -1.15 7.05
C ASP A 53 -13.18 -1.14 6.37
N ARG A 54 -12.11 -0.99 7.15
CA ARG A 54 -10.75 -0.81 6.61
C ARG A 54 -10.64 -1.87 5.54
N LYS A 55 -10.69 -1.48 4.26
CA LYS A 55 -10.79 -2.43 3.16
C LYS A 55 -9.70 -3.43 3.44
N GLU A 56 -10.08 -4.68 3.71
CA GLU A 56 -9.14 -5.67 4.22
C GLU A 56 -7.96 -5.65 3.26
N TYR A 57 -6.77 -5.35 3.80
CA TYR A 57 -5.57 -5.17 3.00
C TYR A 57 -5.43 -6.37 2.05
N ALA A 58 -5.35 -6.09 0.75
CA ALA A 58 -5.19 -7.10 -0.29
C ALA A 58 -4.12 -6.62 -1.29
N PRO A 59 -3.02 -7.38 -1.46
CA PRO A 59 -2.02 -7.08 -2.46
C PRO A 59 -2.57 -7.26 -3.88
N ASP A 60 -2.00 -6.51 -4.82
CA ASP A 60 -2.39 -6.53 -6.23
C ASP A 60 -1.35 -7.27 -7.08
N PHE A 61 -1.59 -8.55 -7.35
CA PHE A 61 -0.72 -9.36 -8.22
C PHE A 61 -1.06 -9.23 -9.70
N SER A 62 -2.11 -8.49 -10.08
CA SER A 62 -2.58 -8.46 -11.47
C SER A 62 -1.51 -7.94 -12.43
N LEU A 63 -0.77 -6.91 -12.01
CA LEU A 63 0.28 -6.27 -12.81
C LEU A 63 1.52 -7.16 -13.02
N ILE A 64 1.86 -8.01 -12.04
CA ILE A 64 3.02 -8.91 -12.16
C ILE A 64 2.68 -10.21 -12.90
N LEU A 65 1.39 -10.53 -13.06
CA LEU A 65 0.90 -11.74 -13.73
C LEU A 65 0.26 -11.47 -15.10
N SER A 66 0.08 -10.20 -15.49
CA SER A 66 -0.59 -9.82 -16.73
C SER A 66 0.29 -10.14 -17.94
N GLY A 67 -0.26 -10.87 -18.92
CA GLY A 67 0.45 -11.23 -20.15
C GLY A 67 1.41 -12.43 -20.00
N GLU A 68 1.56 -12.98 -18.80
CA GLU A 68 2.39 -14.15 -18.54
C GLU A 68 1.65 -15.45 -18.86
N ASP A 69 2.27 -16.30 -19.67
CA ASP A 69 1.74 -17.64 -20.03
C ASP A 69 1.83 -18.61 -18.84
N ASN A 70 2.87 -18.48 -18.01
CA ASN A 70 3.08 -19.30 -16.81
C ASN A 70 2.97 -18.48 -15.52
N ARG A 71 1.74 -18.06 -15.19
CA ARG A 71 1.45 -17.27 -13.97
C ARG A 71 1.84 -17.99 -12.68
N GLU A 72 1.81 -19.32 -12.66
CA GLU A 72 2.16 -20.12 -11.49
C GLU A 72 3.66 -20.02 -11.20
N GLU A 73 4.50 -20.23 -12.22
CA GLU A 73 5.95 -20.11 -12.09
C GLU A 73 6.37 -18.68 -11.73
N MET A 74 5.71 -17.67 -12.31
CA MET A 74 5.95 -16.27 -11.96
C MET A 74 5.62 -15.97 -10.50
N LEU A 75 4.51 -16.51 -9.99
CA LEU A 75 4.13 -16.34 -8.58
C LEU A 75 5.06 -17.13 -7.64
N ALA A 76 5.51 -18.32 -8.05
CA ALA A 76 6.48 -19.12 -7.30
C ALA A 76 7.83 -18.39 -7.18
N LEU A 77 8.32 -17.82 -8.29
CA LEU A 77 9.54 -17.00 -8.31
C LEU A 77 9.40 -15.76 -7.41
N PHE A 78 8.25 -15.08 -7.49
CA PHE A 78 7.95 -13.94 -6.61
C PHE A 78 8.03 -14.34 -5.12
N ILE A 79 7.44 -15.49 -4.74
CA ILE A 79 7.49 -16.00 -3.36
C ILE A 79 8.92 -16.33 -2.95
N GLU A 80 9.69 -17.00 -3.82
CA GLU A 80 11.08 -17.38 -3.53
C GLU A 80 11.96 -16.14 -3.29
N GLU A 81 11.92 -15.16 -4.20
CA GLU A 81 12.70 -13.93 -4.08
C GLU A 81 12.25 -13.10 -2.88
N SER A 82 10.94 -13.00 -2.62
CA SER A 82 10.41 -12.30 -1.44
C SER A 82 10.91 -12.93 -0.13
N ARG A 83 11.03 -14.27 -0.05
CA ARG A 83 11.58 -14.96 1.12
C ARG A 83 13.06 -14.70 1.31
N LYS A 84 13.85 -14.65 0.23
CA LYS A 84 15.27 -14.29 0.29
C LYS A 84 15.45 -12.86 0.80
N ASP A 85 14.68 -11.93 0.25
CA ASP A 85 14.74 -10.52 0.65
C ASP A 85 14.25 -10.32 2.10
N LEU A 86 13.21 -11.04 2.54
CA LEU A 86 12.77 -11.05 3.95
C LEU A 86 13.87 -11.55 4.90
N ALA A 87 14.53 -12.67 4.56
CA ALA A 87 15.62 -13.22 5.35
C ALA A 87 16.81 -12.24 5.42
N ALA A 88 17.13 -11.60 4.30
CA ALA A 88 18.19 -10.59 4.22
C ALA A 88 17.85 -9.33 5.04
N LEU A 89 16.61 -8.84 5.00
CA LEU A 89 16.14 -7.71 5.80
C LEU A 89 16.21 -8.01 7.30
N THR A 90 15.78 -9.21 7.69
CA THR A 90 15.83 -9.66 9.09
C THR A 90 17.28 -9.73 9.58
N ALA A 91 18.17 -10.34 8.78
CA ALA A 91 19.59 -10.43 9.12
C ALA A 91 20.27 -9.04 9.18
N ALA A 92 19.91 -8.12 8.27
CA ALA A 92 20.41 -6.76 8.29
C ALA A 92 19.97 -6.01 9.56
N LEU A 93 18.71 -6.17 9.97
CA LEU A 93 18.20 -5.59 11.21
C LEU A 93 18.91 -6.17 12.45
N ASP A 94 19.11 -7.48 12.51
CA ASP A 94 19.80 -8.14 13.63
C ASP A 94 21.26 -7.70 13.76
N ARG A 95 21.93 -7.47 12.63
CA ARG A 95 23.31 -6.98 12.56
C ARG A 95 23.44 -5.47 12.69
N GLN A 96 22.31 -4.75 12.78
CA GLN A 96 22.25 -3.29 12.72
C GLN A 96 22.88 -2.72 11.45
N ASP A 97 22.88 -3.50 10.36
CA ASP A 97 23.44 -3.13 9.06
C ASP A 97 22.43 -2.30 8.25
N LYS A 98 22.47 -0.98 8.47
CA LYS A 98 21.55 -0.03 7.83
C LYS A 98 21.79 0.10 6.33
N GLU A 99 23.02 -0.09 5.86
CA GLU A 99 23.35 -0.01 4.43
C GLU A 99 22.77 -1.20 3.67
N ALA A 100 22.95 -2.42 4.19
CA ALA A 100 22.34 -3.61 3.60
C ALA A 100 20.81 -3.52 3.60
N ALA A 101 20.21 -3.06 4.71
CA ALA A 101 18.78 -2.81 4.80
C ALA A 101 18.29 -1.81 3.74
N ALA A 102 18.92 -0.64 3.64
CA ALA A 102 18.55 0.39 2.66
C ALA A 102 18.67 -0.12 1.21
N SER A 103 19.70 -0.92 0.91
CA SER A 103 19.87 -1.55 -0.40
C SER A 103 18.70 -2.48 -0.75
N ILE A 104 18.26 -3.32 0.19
CA ILE A 104 17.14 -4.25 -0.03
C ILE A 104 15.82 -3.48 -0.17
N LEU A 105 15.60 -2.45 0.67
CA LEU A 105 14.42 -1.58 0.58
C LEU A 105 14.38 -0.86 -0.77
N HIS A 106 15.50 -0.29 -1.22
CA HIS A 106 15.58 0.41 -2.51
C HIS A 106 15.34 -0.55 -3.69
N LYS A 107 15.93 -1.75 -3.66
CA LYS A 107 15.72 -2.80 -4.67
C LYS A 107 14.24 -3.16 -4.81
N ASN A 108 13.54 -3.32 -3.68
CA ASN A 108 12.18 -3.84 -3.66
C ASN A 108 11.09 -2.78 -3.68
N LEU A 109 11.40 -1.50 -3.40
CA LEU A 109 10.44 -0.41 -3.36
C LEU A 109 9.52 -0.37 -4.62
N PRO A 110 10.02 -0.46 -5.86
CA PRO A 110 9.15 -0.43 -7.04
C PRO A 110 8.17 -1.61 -7.09
N LEU A 111 8.63 -2.81 -6.71
CA LEU A 111 7.79 -4.01 -6.69
C LEU A 111 6.73 -3.90 -5.60
N TRP A 112 7.10 -3.49 -4.39
CA TRP A 112 6.19 -3.28 -3.27
C TRP A 112 5.16 -2.17 -3.52
N GLU A 113 5.52 -1.14 -4.28
CA GLU A 113 4.56 -0.14 -4.78
C GLU A 113 3.56 -0.76 -5.75
N THR A 114 4.06 -1.59 -6.68
CA THR A 114 3.23 -2.29 -7.69
C THR A 114 2.22 -3.24 -7.03
N VAL A 115 2.67 -4.08 -6.10
CA VAL A 115 1.81 -5.08 -5.43
C VAL A 115 1.04 -4.50 -4.23
N ARG A 116 1.20 -3.19 -3.95
CA ARG A 116 0.59 -2.49 -2.81
C ARG A 116 0.93 -3.18 -1.49
N LEU A 117 2.17 -3.08 -1.02
CA LEU A 117 2.57 -3.58 0.29
C LEU A 117 1.72 -2.98 1.43
N ASP A 118 1.47 -3.74 2.51
CA ASP A 118 0.69 -3.30 3.69
C ASP A 118 1.50 -2.37 4.59
N PHE A 119 2.07 -1.33 4.00
CA PHE A 119 2.96 -0.41 4.70
C PHE A 119 2.90 0.98 4.04
N PRO A 120 2.97 2.08 4.81
CA PRO A 120 3.03 3.43 4.25
C PRO A 120 4.27 3.63 3.35
N LEU A 121 4.08 3.66 2.03
CA LEU A 121 5.18 3.81 1.07
C LEU A 121 5.96 5.12 1.22
N SER A 122 5.35 6.17 1.79
CA SER A 122 6.04 7.41 2.15
C SER A 122 7.16 7.16 3.17
N HIS A 123 6.89 6.40 4.22
CA HIS A 123 7.89 6.05 5.23
C HIS A 123 8.96 5.13 4.65
N LEU A 124 8.59 4.23 3.73
CA LEU A 124 9.55 3.37 3.06
C LEU A 124 10.54 4.20 2.21
N ARG A 125 10.03 5.22 1.49
CA ARG A 125 10.86 6.15 0.72
C ARG A 125 11.77 6.97 1.62
N GLU A 126 11.29 7.45 2.77
CA GLU A 126 12.12 8.15 3.77
C GLU A 126 13.30 7.26 4.21
N LEU A 127 13.02 6.02 4.61
CA LEU A 127 14.05 5.04 5.04
C LEU A 127 15.12 4.77 3.98
N VAL A 128 14.76 4.79 2.70
CA VAL A 128 15.69 4.58 1.58
C VAL A 128 16.57 5.80 1.32
N THR A 129 16.07 7.01 1.59
CA THR A 129 16.77 8.27 1.28
C THR A 129 17.61 8.83 2.43
N GLU A 130 17.35 8.42 3.67
CA GLU A 130 18.10 8.92 4.83
C GLU A 130 19.50 8.28 4.93
N PRO A 131 20.56 9.09 5.14
CA PRO A 131 21.91 8.57 5.27
C PRO A 131 22.07 7.61 6.45
N ALA A 132 22.85 6.56 6.21
CA ALA A 132 23.10 5.50 7.17
C ALA A 132 24.24 5.87 8.13
N THR A 133 23.90 6.42 9.29
CA THR A 133 24.85 6.49 10.42
C THR A 133 24.45 5.51 11.51
N GLU A 134 23.25 5.64 12.07
CA GLU A 134 22.70 4.70 13.06
C GLU A 134 21.20 4.52 12.85
N TRP A 135 20.66 3.44 13.41
CA TRP A 135 19.21 3.24 13.52
C TRP A 135 18.65 4.10 14.63
N THR A 136 17.66 4.93 14.32
CA THR A 136 16.80 5.47 15.38
C THR A 136 15.83 4.40 15.88
N ASN A 137 15.28 4.58 17.09
CA ASN A 137 14.22 3.71 17.62
C ASN A 137 13.02 3.64 16.67
N ARG A 138 12.64 4.78 16.06
CA ARG A 138 11.57 4.86 15.07
C ARG A 138 11.88 4.00 13.85
N GLN A 139 13.04 4.18 13.23
CA GLN A 139 13.43 3.43 12.04
C GLN A 139 13.53 1.92 12.32
N SER A 140 14.00 1.53 13.51
CA SER A 140 14.03 0.13 13.94
C SER A 140 12.62 -0.47 14.07
N MET A 141 11.65 0.31 14.57
CA MET A 141 10.25 -0.12 14.64
C MET A 141 9.63 -0.23 13.24
N GLU A 142 9.82 0.79 12.40
CA GLU A 142 9.33 0.80 11.02
C GLU A 142 9.91 -0.37 10.22
N MET A 143 11.18 -0.73 10.42
CA MET A 143 11.80 -1.89 9.79
C MET A 143 11.14 -3.21 10.19
N ARG A 144 10.79 -3.37 11.48
CA ARG A 144 10.03 -4.54 11.95
C ARG A 144 8.63 -4.59 11.35
N ASP A 145 7.99 -3.45 11.16
CA ASP A 145 6.67 -3.37 10.54
C ASP A 145 6.73 -3.69 9.03
N ILE A 146 7.79 -3.26 8.33
CA ILE A 146 8.07 -3.68 6.94
C ILE A 146 8.25 -5.20 6.86
N ILE A 147 9.07 -5.80 7.75
CA ILE A 147 9.26 -7.25 7.82
C ILE A 147 7.92 -7.98 7.94
N ARG A 148 7.04 -7.54 8.86
CA ARG A 148 5.70 -8.11 9.03
C ARG A 148 4.81 -7.93 7.80
N ALA A 149 4.89 -6.77 7.14
CA ALA A 149 4.13 -6.52 5.92
C ALA A 149 4.58 -7.44 4.78
N VAL A 150 5.89 -7.69 4.65
CA VAL A 150 6.46 -8.63 3.65
C VAL A 150 6.07 -10.08 3.98
N GLU A 151 6.11 -10.49 5.25
CA GLU A 151 5.59 -11.80 5.67
C GLU A 151 4.12 -12.00 5.28
N LYS A 152 3.28 -10.99 5.55
CA LYS A 152 1.86 -11.00 5.19
C LYS A 152 1.67 -11.08 3.67
N LEU A 153 2.48 -10.35 2.89
CA LEU A 153 2.48 -10.39 1.43
C LEU A 153 2.79 -11.80 0.88
N ILE A 154 3.80 -12.47 1.44
CA ILE A 154 4.16 -13.84 1.06
C ILE A 154 3.01 -14.81 1.35
N VAL A 155 2.41 -14.74 2.54
CA VAL A 155 1.25 -15.57 2.91
C VAL A 155 0.07 -15.33 1.97
N TYR A 156 -0.14 -14.10 1.54
CA TYR A 156 -1.16 -13.79 0.53
C TYR A 156 -0.84 -14.41 -0.83
N ALA A 157 0.39 -14.32 -1.31
CA ALA A 157 0.80 -14.92 -2.57
C ALA A 157 0.62 -16.45 -2.56
N GLU A 158 0.99 -17.13 -1.47
CA GLU A 158 0.79 -18.58 -1.30
C GLU A 158 -0.70 -18.98 -1.32
N LYS A 159 -1.58 -18.16 -0.72
CA LYS A 159 -3.03 -18.38 -0.76
C LYS A 159 -3.61 -18.09 -2.14
N TYR A 160 -3.09 -17.06 -2.81
CA TYR A 160 -3.50 -16.66 -4.15
C TYR A 160 -3.24 -17.78 -5.16
N GLY A 161 -2.04 -18.38 -5.13
CA GLY A 161 -1.71 -19.54 -5.97
C GLY A 161 -2.63 -20.74 -5.74
N ARG A 162 -2.92 -21.09 -4.47
CA ARG A 162 -3.86 -22.18 -4.15
C ARG A 162 -5.28 -21.93 -4.63
N LYS A 163 -5.79 -20.70 -4.46
CA LYS A 163 -7.15 -20.34 -4.93
C LYS A 163 -7.25 -20.31 -6.46
N ALA A 164 -6.18 -19.96 -7.16
CA ALA A 164 -6.14 -20.04 -8.62
C ALA A 164 -6.26 -21.50 -9.10
N TYR A 165 -5.64 -22.44 -8.37
CA TYR A 165 -5.73 -23.87 -8.64
C TYR A 165 -7.12 -24.46 -8.35
N GLU A 166 -7.77 -24.07 -7.24
CA GLU A 166 -9.11 -24.56 -6.89
C GLU A 166 -10.22 -24.04 -7.82
N ASN A 167 -10.07 -22.82 -8.38
CA ASN A 167 -11.06 -22.23 -9.27
C ASN A 167 -10.81 -22.51 -10.76
N ASN A 168 -9.71 -23.19 -11.10
CA ASN A 168 -9.45 -23.64 -12.46
C ASN A 168 -8.61 -24.94 -12.42
N PRO A 169 -9.27 -26.09 -12.20
CA PRO A 169 -8.60 -27.39 -12.09
C PRO A 169 -8.07 -27.94 -13.43
N ASP A 170 -8.42 -27.31 -14.56
CA ASP A 170 -8.03 -27.70 -15.91
C ASP A 170 -7.03 -26.65 -16.46
N TYR A 171 -5.74 -26.91 -16.67
CA TYR A 171 -5.15 -27.90 -17.59
C TYR A 171 -5.94 -29.17 -17.91
#